data_AF-A0A1Z8N0Y9-F1
#
_entry.id   AF-A0A1Z8N0Y9-F1
#
_cell.length_a   1.000
_cell.length_b   1.000
_cell.length_c   1.000
_cell.angle_alpha   90.00
_cell.angle_beta   90.00
_cell.angle_gamma   90.00
#
_symmetry.space_group_name_H-M   'P 1'
#
loop_
_entity.id
_entity.type
_entity.pdbx_description
1 polymer ?
#
loop_
_entity_poly.entity_id
_entity_poly.type
_entity_poly.pdbx_seq_one_letter_code
_entity_poly.pdbx_strand_id
1 'polypeptide(L)'
;MPSMSDRLSEPAIVTPDDLALTPGAPLKPDARDRISEELADYGCVLFRGFDLSTDKDFDDFIGGFGFENFRYDDSFSNAVRRNRTERVFTANEAPPDVEIYLHHEMAQTLTFPTQLFFFCETAPTEGGATPICRSDLVLEELTASNPDFVDALRQKGVRYRNTMPASEDRASGQGRTWYQTLSVDSAEAAEQKLTAMGYRYRWLDDQELSVQTPRLPAICDFDAGTEVFFNQLVAAAAGWRDTADESETRLVFGDDTLIDPSDLKLMIDVCYDCVHDVEWQQGDVALIDNLKVMHGRRPYRGNRSVLAALCSPKSRYARPN
;
A
#
# COMPACT_ATOMS: atom_id res chain seq x y z
N MET A 1 -17.14 -4.88 22.93
CA MET A 1 -16.30 -5.15 21.75
C MET A 1 -16.60 -6.58 21.32
N PRO A 2 -16.80 -6.86 20.03
CA PRO A 2 -16.98 -8.22 19.55
C PRO A 2 -15.77 -9.07 19.95
N SER A 3 -15.97 -10.39 20.14
CA SER A 3 -14.85 -11.30 20.37
C SER A 3 -14.06 -11.50 19.07
N MET A 4 -12.79 -11.94 19.14
CA MET A 4 -11.96 -12.25 17.94
C MET A 4 -12.68 -13.12 16.90
N SER A 5 -13.65 -13.95 17.30
CA SER A 5 -14.43 -14.82 16.41
C SER A 5 -15.35 -14.10 15.41
N ASP A 6 -15.55 -12.79 15.56
CA ASP A 6 -16.51 -12.02 14.73
C ASP A 6 -15.83 -11.11 13.69
N ARG A 7 -14.50 -10.90 13.75
CA ARG A 7 -13.78 -10.06 12.77
C ARG A 7 -13.29 -10.90 11.60
N LEU A 8 -13.80 -10.60 10.41
CA LEU A 8 -13.56 -11.35 9.19
C LEU A 8 -12.31 -10.84 8.46
N SER A 9 -11.44 -11.77 8.04
CA SER A 9 -10.28 -11.47 7.18
C SER A 9 -10.64 -11.40 5.69
N GLU A 10 -11.79 -11.97 5.32
CA GLU A 10 -12.37 -11.89 3.97
C GLU A 10 -13.00 -10.52 3.70
N PRO A 11 -13.11 -10.09 2.43
CA PRO A 11 -13.80 -8.85 2.10
C PRO A 11 -15.33 -9.01 2.22
N ALA A 12 -16.04 -7.93 2.53
CA ALA A 12 -17.48 -7.87 2.30
C ALA A 12 -17.74 -7.91 0.80
N ILE A 13 -18.63 -8.79 0.33
CA ILE A 13 -19.01 -8.85 -1.09
C ILE A 13 -20.35 -8.12 -1.27
N VAL A 14 -20.37 -7.13 -2.16
CA VAL A 14 -21.55 -6.37 -2.53
C VAL A 14 -21.89 -6.63 -3.99
N THR A 15 -23.14 -7.00 -4.25
CA THR A 15 -23.69 -7.19 -5.59
C THR A 15 -24.79 -6.16 -5.90
N PRO A 16 -25.24 -6.03 -7.16
CA PRO A 16 -26.36 -5.17 -7.50
C PRO A 16 -27.67 -5.50 -6.76
N ASP A 17 -27.87 -6.76 -6.36
CA ASP A 17 -29.04 -7.19 -5.58
C ASP A 17 -28.97 -6.67 -4.14
N ASP A 18 -27.76 -6.52 -3.61
CA ASP A 18 -27.52 -5.99 -2.27
C ASP A 18 -27.65 -4.47 -2.24
N LEU A 19 -27.04 -3.78 -3.21
CA LEU A 19 -26.94 -2.34 -3.25
C LEU A 19 -26.92 -1.83 -4.69
N ALA A 20 -28.00 -1.17 -5.10
CA ALA A 20 -28.08 -0.57 -6.43
C ALA A 20 -27.16 0.66 -6.53
N LEU A 21 -26.04 0.49 -7.24
CA LEU A 21 -25.11 1.57 -7.57
C LEU A 21 -25.23 1.92 -9.06
N THR A 22 -25.21 3.22 -9.36
CA THR A 22 -25.14 3.70 -10.75
C THR A 22 -23.76 4.33 -10.95
N PRO A 23 -22.87 3.74 -11.77
CA PRO A 23 -21.58 4.33 -12.08
C PRO A 23 -21.72 5.77 -12.58
N GLY A 24 -20.87 6.68 -12.09
CA GLY A 24 -20.91 8.10 -12.42
C GLY A 24 -21.95 8.93 -11.66
N ALA A 25 -22.87 8.30 -10.92
CA ALA A 25 -23.78 9.01 -10.02
C ALA A 25 -23.20 9.06 -8.59
N PRO A 26 -23.40 10.16 -7.85
CA PRO A 26 -23.06 10.20 -6.43
C PRO A 26 -23.77 9.10 -5.65
N LEU A 27 -23.06 8.43 -4.74
CA LEU A 27 -23.67 7.47 -3.83
C LEU A 27 -24.78 8.13 -3.01
N LYS A 28 -25.91 7.45 -2.85
CA LYS A 28 -26.98 7.86 -1.92
C LYS A 28 -26.47 7.77 -0.47
N PRO A 29 -26.97 8.58 0.47
CA PRO A 29 -26.53 8.54 1.87
C PRO A 29 -26.52 7.12 2.46
N ASP A 30 -27.63 6.40 2.31
CA ASP A 30 -27.81 5.05 2.84
C ASP A 30 -26.81 4.03 2.25
N ALA A 31 -26.42 4.23 0.98
CA ALA A 31 -25.38 3.43 0.34
C ALA A 31 -23.98 3.76 0.89
N ARG A 32 -23.69 5.03 1.15
CA ARG A 32 -22.42 5.46 1.75
C ARG A 32 -22.28 4.94 3.17
N ASP A 33 -23.35 5.02 3.96
CA ASP A 33 -23.36 4.57 5.35
C ASP A 33 -23.09 3.06 5.40
N ARG A 34 -23.82 2.28 4.61
CA ARG A 34 -23.60 0.82 4.50
C ARG A 34 -22.18 0.46 4.09
N ILE A 35 -21.65 1.06 3.02
CA ILE A 35 -20.28 0.77 2.56
C ILE A 35 -19.25 1.19 3.63
N SER A 36 -19.50 2.28 4.35
CA SER A 36 -18.62 2.72 5.44
C SER A 36 -18.64 1.74 6.61
N GLU A 37 -19.80 1.18 6.95
CA GLU A 37 -19.94 0.13 7.95
C GLU A 37 -19.21 -1.16 7.51
N GLU A 38 -19.44 -1.63 6.29
CA GLU A 38 -18.74 -2.79 5.73
C GLU A 38 -17.22 -2.57 5.68
N LEU A 39 -16.77 -1.37 5.29
CA LEU A 39 -15.34 -1.04 5.30
C LEU A 39 -14.78 -0.97 6.72
N ALA A 40 -15.55 -0.52 7.71
CA ALA A 40 -15.13 -0.49 9.09
C ALA A 40 -14.92 -1.90 9.67
N ASP A 41 -15.85 -2.81 9.37
CA ASP A 41 -15.88 -4.18 9.89
C ASP A 41 -14.90 -5.10 9.16
N TYR A 42 -14.87 -5.05 7.82
CA TYR A 42 -14.10 -5.97 6.96
C TYR A 42 -12.79 -5.36 6.48
N GLY A 43 -12.67 -4.03 6.37
CA GLY A 43 -11.47 -3.35 5.87
C GLY A 43 -11.32 -3.41 4.34
N CYS A 44 -12.08 -4.28 3.67
CA CYS A 44 -12.16 -4.37 2.23
C CYS A 44 -13.60 -4.69 1.80
N VAL A 45 -14.08 -3.99 0.77
CA VAL A 45 -15.38 -4.24 0.12
C VAL A 45 -15.14 -4.59 -1.35
N LEU A 46 -15.60 -5.76 -1.78
CA LEU A 46 -15.53 -6.25 -3.15
C LEU A 46 -16.89 -6.08 -3.83
N PHE A 47 -16.95 -5.17 -4.79
CA PHE A 47 -18.10 -4.94 -5.66
C PHE A 47 -18.03 -5.87 -6.85
N ARG A 48 -19.03 -6.75 -7.00
CA ARG A 48 -19.07 -7.77 -8.06
C ARG A 48 -20.39 -7.74 -8.82
N GLY A 49 -20.31 -7.80 -10.15
CA GLY A 49 -21.48 -7.84 -11.04
C GLY A 49 -22.08 -6.48 -11.42
N PHE A 50 -21.32 -5.38 -11.27
CA PHE A 50 -21.76 -4.03 -11.67
C PHE A 50 -21.50 -3.69 -13.15
N ASP A 51 -21.16 -4.68 -13.97
CA ASP A 51 -20.94 -4.56 -15.43
C ASP A 51 -19.90 -3.49 -15.84
N LEU A 52 -18.87 -3.26 -15.01
CA LEU A 52 -17.76 -2.37 -15.33
C LEU A 52 -16.78 -3.04 -16.30
N SER A 53 -16.38 -2.35 -17.36
CA SER A 53 -15.57 -2.95 -18.44
C SER A 53 -14.37 -2.14 -18.88
N THR A 54 -14.36 -0.83 -18.59
CA THR A 54 -13.32 0.10 -19.05
C THR A 54 -12.73 0.91 -17.89
N ASP A 55 -11.55 1.49 -18.12
CA ASP A 55 -10.95 2.50 -17.24
C ASP A 55 -11.88 3.70 -17.01
N LYS A 56 -12.68 4.10 -18.00
CA LYS A 56 -13.71 5.12 -17.85
C LYS A 56 -14.84 4.69 -16.92
N ASP A 57 -15.36 3.47 -17.07
CA ASP A 57 -16.41 2.96 -16.17
C ASP A 57 -15.91 2.94 -14.72
N PHE A 58 -14.65 2.54 -14.54
CA PHE A 58 -13.99 2.55 -13.24
C PHE A 58 -13.78 3.97 -12.68
N ASP A 59 -13.34 4.94 -13.49
CA ASP A 59 -13.22 6.34 -13.07
C ASP A 59 -14.57 6.93 -12.65
N ASP A 60 -15.63 6.65 -13.44
CA ASP A 60 -17.01 7.06 -13.14
C ASP A 60 -17.52 6.40 -11.84
N PHE A 61 -17.19 5.12 -11.61
CA PHE A 61 -17.51 4.40 -10.36
C PHE A 61 -16.85 5.06 -9.15
N ILE A 62 -15.54 5.35 -9.21
CA ILE A 62 -14.79 6.06 -8.15
C ILE A 62 -15.40 7.44 -7.90
N GLY A 63 -15.79 8.15 -8.96
CA GLY A 63 -16.40 9.47 -8.88
C GLY A 63 -17.66 9.52 -8.01
N GLY A 64 -18.42 8.42 -7.93
CA GLY A 64 -19.61 8.31 -7.09
C GLY A 64 -19.33 8.41 -5.58
N PHE A 65 -18.13 8.00 -5.13
CA PHE A 65 -17.73 8.02 -3.71
C PHE A 65 -17.38 9.43 -3.24
N GLY A 66 -16.93 10.31 -4.14
CA GLY A 66 -16.60 11.69 -3.80
C GLY A 66 -15.36 11.85 -2.92
N PHE A 67 -14.49 10.85 -2.84
CA PHE A 67 -13.21 10.99 -2.15
C PHE A 67 -12.27 11.96 -2.88
N GLU A 68 -11.41 12.64 -2.12
CA GLU A 68 -10.36 13.47 -2.70
C GLU A 68 -9.39 12.61 -3.51
N ASN A 69 -9.06 13.01 -4.74
CA ASN A 69 -8.12 12.27 -5.57
C ASN A 69 -6.70 12.45 -5.02
N PHE A 70 -5.95 11.35 -4.84
CA PHE A 70 -4.51 11.42 -4.62
C PHE A 70 -3.78 11.05 -5.91
N ARG A 71 -3.37 12.07 -6.68
CA ARG A 71 -2.66 11.85 -7.94
C ARG A 71 -1.33 11.13 -7.68
N TYR A 72 -1.04 10.12 -8.50
CA TYR A 72 0.21 9.38 -8.37
C TYR A 72 1.46 10.25 -8.58
N ASP A 73 1.36 11.28 -9.42
CA ASP A 73 2.44 12.24 -9.67
C ASP A 73 2.79 13.06 -8.42
N ASP A 74 1.83 13.26 -7.53
CA ASP A 74 2.02 13.98 -6.25
C ASP A 74 2.59 13.05 -5.16
N SER A 75 2.80 11.77 -5.47
CA SER A 75 3.27 10.75 -4.54
C SER A 75 4.80 10.70 -4.46
N PHE A 76 5.31 10.34 -3.28
CA PHE A 76 6.73 10.01 -3.04
C PHE A 76 7.06 8.55 -3.38
N SER A 77 6.28 7.91 -4.27
CA SER A 77 6.43 6.50 -4.62
C SER A 77 7.42 6.31 -5.77
N ASN A 78 8.28 5.29 -5.68
CA ASN A 78 9.29 4.96 -6.71
C ASN A 78 8.79 4.01 -7.81
N ALA A 79 7.54 3.53 -7.70
CA ALA A 79 7.02 2.56 -8.65
C ALA A 79 6.69 3.20 -10.01
N VAL A 80 6.92 2.48 -11.10
CA VAL A 80 6.50 2.94 -12.43
C VAL A 80 5.01 2.62 -12.62
N ARG A 81 4.23 3.61 -13.05
CA ARG A 81 2.78 3.51 -13.29
C ARG A 81 2.42 4.19 -14.61
N ARG A 82 1.33 3.75 -15.26
CA ARG A 82 0.79 4.39 -16.47
C ARG A 82 -0.61 4.92 -16.20
N ASN A 83 -0.77 6.23 -16.29
CA ASN A 83 -2.08 6.87 -16.17
C ASN A 83 -2.97 6.51 -17.35
N ARG A 84 -4.24 6.20 -17.05
CA ARG A 84 -5.33 5.95 -17.99
C ARG A 84 -6.33 7.10 -17.97
N THR A 85 -6.57 7.65 -16.78
CA THR A 85 -7.31 8.89 -16.53
C THR A 85 -6.55 9.75 -15.52
N GLU A 86 -7.17 10.80 -14.97
CA GLU A 86 -6.60 11.58 -13.87
C GLU A 86 -6.55 10.82 -12.53
N ARG A 87 -7.48 9.87 -12.30
CA ARG A 87 -7.54 9.06 -11.07
C ARG A 87 -6.99 7.65 -11.26
N VAL A 88 -7.14 7.10 -12.46
CA VAL A 88 -6.91 5.69 -12.76
C VAL A 88 -5.56 5.49 -13.42
N PHE A 89 -4.80 4.52 -12.92
CA PHE A 89 -3.51 4.11 -13.46
C PHE A 89 -3.30 2.59 -13.34
N THR A 90 -2.30 2.04 -14.03
CA THR A 90 -1.99 0.61 -13.98
C THR A 90 -1.55 0.16 -12.58
N ALA A 91 -1.97 -1.03 -12.13
CA ALA A 91 -1.35 -1.67 -10.97
C ALA A 91 0.14 -1.95 -11.23
N ASN A 92 0.91 -2.27 -10.18
CA ASN A 92 2.37 -2.42 -10.26
C ASN A 92 2.77 -3.40 -11.40
N GLU A 93 3.62 -2.92 -12.32
CA GLU A 93 4.02 -3.60 -13.57
C GLU A 93 5.18 -4.59 -13.38
N ALA A 94 5.52 -4.97 -12.14
CA ALA A 94 6.53 -5.99 -11.86
C ALA A 94 6.25 -7.32 -12.59
N PRO A 95 7.28 -8.09 -12.96
CA PRO A 95 7.13 -9.32 -13.75
C PRO A 95 6.08 -10.30 -13.19
N PRO A 96 5.30 -10.99 -14.05
CA PRO A 96 4.19 -11.85 -13.61
C PRO A 96 4.56 -12.94 -12.60
N ASP A 97 5.77 -13.49 -12.71
CA ASP A 97 6.32 -14.57 -11.87
C ASP A 97 6.82 -14.09 -10.49
N VAL A 98 6.93 -12.77 -10.30
CA VAL A 98 7.34 -12.16 -9.03
C VAL A 98 6.13 -11.89 -8.15
N GLU A 99 6.23 -12.24 -6.87
CA GLU A 99 5.28 -11.83 -5.84
C GLU A 99 5.51 -10.36 -5.46
N ILE A 100 4.43 -9.62 -5.32
CA ILE A 100 4.46 -8.34 -4.63
C ILE A 100 4.03 -8.62 -3.19
N TYR A 101 4.98 -8.52 -2.27
CA TYR A 101 4.78 -8.79 -0.85
C TYR A 101 3.76 -7.84 -0.22
N LEU A 102 3.19 -8.27 0.91
CA LEU A 102 2.22 -7.48 1.67
C LEU A 102 2.81 -6.12 2.08
N HIS A 103 2.02 -5.08 1.85
CA HIS A 103 2.34 -3.72 2.26
C HIS A 103 1.06 -2.89 2.41
N HIS A 104 1.14 -1.85 3.22
CA HIS A 104 0.22 -0.71 3.08
C HIS A 104 0.72 0.20 1.97
N GLU A 105 -0.17 0.72 1.13
CA GLU A 105 0.23 1.61 0.03
C GLU A 105 0.93 2.84 0.61
N MET A 106 2.19 3.04 0.19
CA MET A 106 3.02 4.17 0.59
C MET A 106 3.27 4.34 2.09
N ALA A 107 3.21 3.29 2.92
CA ALA A 107 3.43 3.46 4.36
C ALA A 107 4.83 3.96 4.78
N GLN A 108 5.84 3.91 3.90
CA GLN A 108 7.17 4.48 4.10
C GLN A 108 7.28 5.97 3.75
N THR A 109 6.24 6.58 3.18
CA THR A 109 6.25 8.01 2.86
C THR A 109 5.61 8.83 3.99
N LEU A 110 5.75 10.15 3.92
CA LEU A 110 5.09 11.06 4.87
C LEU A 110 3.62 11.34 4.51
N THR A 111 3.23 11.12 3.26
CA THR A 111 1.86 11.33 2.76
C THR A 111 1.43 10.09 1.98
N PHE A 112 0.31 9.49 2.38
CA PHE A 112 -0.17 8.20 1.89
C PHE A 112 -1.70 8.25 1.69
N PRO A 113 -2.28 7.45 0.80
CA PRO A 113 -3.72 7.36 0.65
C PRO A 113 -4.35 6.69 1.87
N THR A 114 -5.58 7.07 2.19
CA THR A 114 -6.37 6.36 3.21
C THR A 114 -7.33 5.35 2.59
N GLN A 115 -7.70 5.50 1.31
CA GLN A 115 -8.45 4.50 0.55
C GLN A 115 -7.79 4.17 -0.77
N LEU A 116 -7.95 2.92 -1.22
CA LEU A 116 -7.51 2.43 -2.52
C LEU A 116 -8.69 1.81 -3.24
N PHE A 117 -8.72 1.96 -4.56
CA PHE A 117 -9.53 1.11 -5.41
C PHE A 117 -8.65 0.25 -6.29
N PHE A 118 -9.03 -1.02 -6.46
CA PHE A 118 -8.51 -1.90 -7.51
C PHE A 118 -9.65 -2.34 -8.42
N PHE A 119 -9.42 -2.37 -9.72
CA PHE A 119 -10.40 -2.81 -10.72
C PHE A 119 -9.81 -3.90 -11.61
N CYS A 120 -10.49 -5.03 -11.71
CA CYS A 120 -10.11 -6.11 -12.60
C CYS A 120 -10.63 -5.88 -14.03
N GLU A 121 -9.84 -5.21 -14.85
CA GLU A 121 -10.12 -5.03 -16.28
C GLU A 121 -9.96 -6.36 -17.04
N THR A 122 -9.01 -7.21 -16.64
CA THR A 122 -8.83 -8.55 -17.19
C THR A 122 -8.37 -9.50 -16.10
N ALA A 123 -9.20 -10.51 -15.80
CA ALA A 123 -8.89 -11.53 -14.82
C ALA A 123 -7.73 -12.43 -15.27
N PRO A 124 -6.84 -12.84 -14.35
CA PRO A 124 -5.74 -13.74 -14.65
C PRO A 124 -6.25 -15.11 -15.10
N THR A 125 -5.47 -15.80 -15.94
CA THR A 125 -5.78 -17.20 -16.32
C THR A 125 -5.48 -18.18 -15.19
N GLU A 126 -4.41 -17.91 -14.42
CA GLU A 126 -3.98 -18.70 -13.26
C GLU A 126 -3.25 -17.79 -12.27
N GLY A 127 -3.52 -17.95 -10.97
CA GLY A 127 -2.92 -17.16 -9.89
C GLY A 127 -3.37 -15.70 -9.92
N GLY A 128 -2.50 -14.77 -9.52
CA GLY A 128 -2.73 -13.33 -9.70
C GLY A 128 -3.77 -12.69 -8.79
N ALA A 129 -4.25 -13.43 -7.79
CA ALA A 129 -5.03 -12.89 -6.70
C ALA A 129 -4.31 -11.70 -6.05
N THR A 130 -5.12 -10.77 -5.52
CA THR A 130 -4.61 -9.72 -4.63
C THR A 130 -4.77 -10.25 -3.21
N PRO A 131 -3.69 -10.69 -2.52
CA PRO A 131 -3.77 -11.00 -1.11
C PRO A 131 -4.11 -9.73 -0.35
N ILE A 132 -5.06 -9.83 0.57
CA ILE A 132 -5.38 -8.80 1.56
C ILE A 132 -5.12 -9.36 2.96
N CYS A 133 -4.63 -8.51 3.86
CA CYS A 133 -4.27 -8.91 5.22
C CYS A 133 -4.60 -7.79 6.20
N ARG A 134 -5.45 -8.08 7.19
CA ARG A 134 -5.90 -7.13 8.21
C ARG A 134 -4.80 -6.90 9.25
N SER A 135 -4.25 -5.69 9.23
CA SER A 135 -3.12 -5.27 10.06
C SER A 135 -3.45 -5.13 11.56
N ASP A 136 -4.71 -4.92 11.93
CA ASP A 136 -5.16 -4.97 13.33
C ASP A 136 -5.19 -6.41 13.85
N LEU A 137 -5.65 -7.38 13.04
CA LEU A 137 -5.60 -8.80 13.40
C LEU A 137 -4.16 -9.30 13.49
N VAL A 138 -3.30 -8.91 12.53
CA VAL A 138 -1.85 -9.20 12.58
C VAL A 138 -1.22 -8.65 13.86
N LEU A 139 -1.57 -7.42 14.26
CA LEU A 139 -1.00 -6.83 15.47
C LEU A 139 -1.39 -7.63 16.72
N GLU A 140 -2.64 -8.10 16.80
CA GLU A 140 -3.11 -8.94 17.91
C GLU A 140 -2.34 -10.27 17.98
N GLU A 141 -2.24 -10.97 16.85
CA GLU A 141 -1.52 -12.26 16.77
C GLU A 141 -0.01 -12.10 17.04
N LEU A 142 0.60 -11.02 16.55
CA LEU A 142 2.00 -10.71 16.85
C LEU A 142 2.21 -10.38 18.32
N THR A 143 1.27 -9.65 18.94
CA THR A 143 1.34 -9.33 20.37
C THR A 143 1.24 -10.60 21.22
N ALA A 144 0.41 -11.56 20.82
CA ALA A 144 0.30 -12.85 21.47
C ALA A 144 1.56 -13.72 21.28
N SER A 145 2.16 -13.67 20.09
CA SER A 145 3.28 -14.54 19.71
C SER A 145 4.64 -14.02 20.17
N ASN A 146 4.87 -12.70 20.15
CA ASN A 146 6.12 -12.06 20.52
C ASN A 146 5.89 -10.61 21.03
N PRO A 147 5.44 -10.44 22.28
CA PRO A 147 5.14 -9.12 22.83
C PRO A 147 6.36 -8.21 22.91
N ASP A 148 7.55 -8.75 23.16
CA ASP A 148 8.80 -7.98 23.26
C ASP A 148 9.15 -7.30 21.92
N PHE A 149 8.96 -8.01 20.81
CA PHE A 149 9.16 -7.43 19.47
C PHE A 149 8.15 -6.33 19.18
N VAL A 150 6.87 -6.53 19.51
CA VAL A 150 5.82 -5.52 19.34
C VAL A 150 6.12 -4.28 20.19
N ASP A 151 6.56 -4.45 21.44
CA ASP A 151 6.94 -3.33 22.31
C ASP A 151 8.17 -2.58 21.79
N ALA A 152 9.16 -3.29 21.25
CA ALA A 152 10.29 -2.68 20.57
C ALA A 152 9.83 -1.85 19.36
N LEU A 153 8.90 -2.35 18.55
CA LEU A 153 8.33 -1.61 17.42
C LEU A 153 7.56 -0.35 17.87
N ARG A 154 6.74 -0.44 18.93
CA ARG A 154 6.03 0.71 19.51
C ARG A 154 7.01 1.79 19.97
N GLN A 155 8.04 1.41 20.72
CA GLN A 155 9.00 2.34 21.30
C GLN A 155 9.93 2.92 20.24
N LYS A 156 10.55 2.07 19.43
CA LYS A 156 11.63 2.46 18.54
C LYS A 156 11.14 2.93 17.18
N GLY A 157 9.99 2.47 16.69
CA GLY A 157 9.61 2.65 15.29
C GLY A 157 10.67 2.05 14.35
N VAL A 158 10.64 2.46 13.09
CA VAL A 158 11.46 1.87 12.02
C VAL A 158 11.96 2.93 11.04
N ARG A 159 13.02 2.59 10.30
CA ARG A 159 13.55 3.38 9.18
C ARG A 159 13.77 2.50 7.98
N TYR A 160 13.46 3.06 6.81
CA TYR A 160 13.61 2.41 5.52
C TYR A 160 14.65 3.16 4.72
N ARG A 161 15.57 2.44 4.10
CA ARG A 161 16.49 2.97 3.09
C ARG A 161 16.13 2.38 1.73
N ASN A 162 16.09 3.24 0.74
CA ASN A 162 15.89 2.86 -0.65
C ASN A 162 16.82 3.65 -1.55
N THR A 163 17.14 3.07 -2.69
CA THR A 163 18.01 3.67 -3.70
C THR A 163 17.15 4.10 -4.89
N MET A 164 17.33 5.34 -5.32
CA MET A 164 16.62 5.95 -6.45
C MET A 164 17.60 6.11 -7.61
N PRO A 165 17.35 5.49 -8.77
CA PRO A 165 18.26 5.57 -9.90
C PRO A 165 18.30 6.98 -10.51
N ALA A 166 19.39 7.29 -11.22
CA ALA A 166 19.50 8.52 -12.00
C ALA A 166 18.79 8.44 -13.37
N SER A 167 18.47 7.23 -13.83
CA SER A 167 17.82 6.96 -15.12
C SER A 167 16.67 5.95 -14.94
N GLU A 168 15.63 6.06 -15.76
CA GLU A 168 14.47 5.16 -15.65
C GLU A 168 14.88 3.71 -15.89
N ASP A 169 14.55 2.82 -14.96
CA ASP A 169 14.63 1.37 -15.16
C ASP A 169 13.22 0.76 -15.22
N ARG A 170 12.66 0.67 -16.42
CA ARG A 170 11.32 0.10 -16.63
C ARG A 170 11.24 -1.40 -16.38
N ALA A 171 12.38 -2.10 -16.25
CA ALA A 171 12.40 -3.51 -15.89
C ALA A 171 12.31 -3.72 -14.37
N SER A 172 12.56 -2.67 -13.58
CA SER A 172 12.45 -2.69 -12.13
C SER A 172 11.09 -2.18 -11.65
N GLY A 173 10.52 -2.87 -10.65
CA GLY A 173 9.31 -2.41 -9.94
C GLY A 173 9.52 -1.11 -9.15
N GLN A 174 10.76 -0.61 -9.04
CA GLN A 174 11.14 0.64 -8.37
C GLN A 174 11.99 1.55 -9.29
N GLY A 175 11.65 1.58 -10.59
CA GLY A 175 12.44 2.23 -11.62
C GLY A 175 12.29 3.74 -11.80
N ARG A 176 11.46 4.44 -11.01
CA ARG A 176 11.38 5.92 -11.09
C ARG A 176 12.69 6.52 -10.62
N THR A 177 13.11 7.58 -11.31
CA THR A 177 14.33 8.29 -10.92
C THR A 177 14.13 9.16 -9.70
N TRP A 178 15.22 9.60 -9.06
CA TRP A 178 15.13 10.55 -7.96
C TRP A 178 14.50 11.89 -8.38
N TYR A 179 14.73 12.37 -9.61
CA TYR A 179 14.11 13.61 -10.11
C TYR A 179 12.58 13.48 -10.23
N GLN A 180 12.10 12.33 -10.69
CA GLN A 180 10.67 12.03 -10.78
C GLN A 180 10.04 11.80 -9.42
N THR A 181 10.64 10.96 -8.58
CA THR A 181 10.10 10.65 -7.25
C THR A 181 10.02 11.90 -6.39
N LEU A 182 11.10 12.69 -6.37
CA LEU A 182 11.16 13.89 -5.56
C LEU A 182 10.47 15.06 -6.27
N SER A 183 10.09 14.94 -7.54
CA SER A 183 9.51 16.03 -8.34
C SER A 183 10.38 17.29 -8.28
N VAL A 184 11.65 17.14 -8.66
CA VAL A 184 12.69 18.18 -8.65
C VAL A 184 13.48 18.12 -9.95
N ASP A 185 14.18 19.20 -10.29
CA ASP A 185 14.94 19.35 -11.53
C ASP A 185 16.47 19.40 -11.33
N SER A 186 16.94 19.33 -10.07
CA SER A 186 18.34 19.44 -9.73
C SER A 186 18.69 18.67 -8.45
N ALA A 187 19.95 18.27 -8.32
CA ALA A 187 20.48 17.62 -7.13
C ALA A 187 20.32 18.51 -5.89
N GLU A 188 20.60 19.81 -6.00
CA GLU A 188 20.44 20.78 -4.90
C GLU A 188 18.98 20.86 -4.42
N ALA A 189 18.01 20.88 -5.35
CA ALA A 189 16.59 20.86 -4.98
C ALA A 189 16.18 19.54 -4.30
N ALA A 190 16.75 18.39 -4.72
CA ALA A 190 16.55 17.10 -4.06
C ALA A 190 17.05 17.14 -2.61
N GLU A 191 18.27 17.62 -2.40
CA GLU A 191 18.92 17.74 -1.10
C GLU A 191 18.11 18.64 -0.14
N GLN A 192 17.67 19.80 -0.62
CA GLN A 192 16.82 20.73 0.14
C GLN A 192 15.50 20.08 0.55
N LYS A 193 14.82 19.40 -0.40
CA LYS A 193 13.53 18.75 -0.15
C LYS A 193 13.66 17.61 0.87
N LEU A 194 14.66 16.74 0.71
CA LEU A 194 14.92 15.63 1.63
C LEU A 194 15.27 16.13 3.04
N THR A 195 16.10 17.17 3.13
CA THR A 195 16.46 17.81 4.41
C THR A 195 15.21 18.38 5.11
N ALA A 196 14.35 19.09 4.38
CA ALA A 196 13.11 19.66 4.92
C ALA A 196 12.14 18.59 5.44
N MET A 197 12.15 17.40 4.83
CA MET A 197 11.34 16.26 5.24
C MET A 197 11.99 15.39 6.34
N GLY A 198 13.21 15.72 6.77
CA GLY A 198 13.95 14.97 7.80
C GLY A 198 14.53 13.64 7.30
N TYR A 199 14.70 13.48 5.99
CA TYR A 199 15.32 12.31 5.38
C TYR A 199 16.85 12.44 5.45
N ARG A 200 17.53 11.31 5.64
CA ARG A 200 18.98 11.21 5.44
C ARG A 200 19.23 10.74 4.00
N TYR A 201 20.28 11.23 3.37
CA TYR A 201 20.60 10.83 2.00
C TYR A 201 22.11 10.81 1.74
N ARG A 202 22.48 10.08 0.70
CA ARG A 202 23.86 9.98 0.20
C ARG A 202 23.81 9.72 -1.30
N TRP A 203 24.60 10.47 -2.06
CA TRP A 203 24.86 10.16 -3.46
C TRP A 203 25.76 8.93 -3.55
N LEU A 204 25.35 7.96 -4.36
CA LEU A 204 26.14 6.78 -4.70
C LEU A 204 26.87 7.01 -6.03
N ASP A 205 27.57 5.98 -6.49
CA ASP A 205 28.11 5.94 -7.84
C ASP A 205 26.98 6.05 -8.89
N ASP A 206 27.33 6.40 -10.13
CA ASP A 206 26.38 6.58 -11.23
C ASP A 206 25.24 7.58 -10.99
N GLN A 207 25.43 8.51 -10.04
CA GLN A 207 24.46 9.55 -9.65
C GLN A 207 23.16 9.01 -9.06
N GLU A 208 23.17 7.77 -8.55
CA GLU A 208 22.05 7.24 -7.79
C GLU A 208 21.97 7.89 -6.40
N LEU A 209 20.76 7.94 -5.85
CA LEU A 209 20.51 8.57 -4.56
C LEU A 209 19.98 7.55 -3.56
N SER A 210 20.80 7.23 -2.56
CA SER A 210 20.37 6.46 -1.40
C SER A 210 19.66 7.40 -0.43
N VAL A 211 18.41 7.08 -0.09
CA VAL A 211 17.54 7.89 0.77
C VAL A 211 17.04 7.03 1.92
N GLN A 212 17.15 7.53 3.15
CA GLN A 212 16.62 6.90 4.35
C GLN A 212 15.56 7.78 5.00
N THR A 213 14.43 7.17 5.34
CA THR A 213 13.31 7.85 6.00
C THR A 213 13.70 8.41 7.38
N PRO A 214 12.98 9.44 7.87
CA PRO A 214 12.91 9.70 9.30
C PRO A 214 12.41 8.44 10.06
N ARG A 215 12.48 8.47 11.40
CA ARG A 215 11.85 7.43 12.22
C ARG A 215 10.35 7.46 11.97
N LEU A 216 9.80 6.37 11.46
CA LEU A 216 8.36 6.18 11.27
C LEU A 216 7.81 5.24 12.35
N PRO A 217 6.58 5.47 12.84
CA PRO A 217 5.90 4.49 13.67
C PRO A 217 5.63 3.21 12.86
N ALA A 218 5.83 2.06 13.48
CA ALA A 218 5.48 0.77 12.88
C ALA A 218 4.05 0.32 13.24
N ILE A 219 3.52 0.86 14.34
CA ILE A 219 2.17 0.65 14.86
C ILE A 219 1.53 2.03 15.00
N CYS A 220 0.33 2.21 14.46
CA CYS A 220 -0.37 3.48 14.44
C CYS A 220 -1.77 3.35 15.04
N ASP A 221 -2.29 4.42 15.62
CA ASP A 221 -3.72 4.62 15.87
C ASP A 221 -4.14 5.84 15.04
N PHE A 222 -5.06 5.65 14.10
CA PHE A 222 -5.53 6.70 13.19
C PHE A 222 -6.85 7.32 13.67
N ASP A 223 -7.04 7.43 14.98
CA ASP A 223 -8.25 7.95 15.63
C ASP A 223 -9.47 7.04 15.42
N ALA A 224 -9.23 5.76 15.12
CA ALA A 224 -10.26 4.74 14.93
C ALA A 224 -10.46 3.87 16.19
N GLY A 225 -9.70 4.14 17.26
CA GLY A 225 -9.76 3.39 18.52
C GLY A 225 -9.22 1.97 18.43
N THR A 226 -8.48 1.64 17.37
CA THR A 226 -7.84 0.34 17.13
C THR A 226 -6.44 0.58 16.58
N GLU A 227 -5.43 0.04 17.26
CA GLU A 227 -4.05 0.06 16.77
C GLU A 227 -3.92 -0.86 15.54
N VAL A 228 -3.12 -0.44 14.57
CA VAL A 228 -2.87 -1.16 13.32
C VAL A 228 -1.38 -1.30 13.06
N PHE A 229 -0.98 -2.44 12.49
CA PHE A 229 0.41 -2.71 12.05
C PHE A 229 0.78 -1.96 10.75
N PHE A 230 0.59 -0.64 10.72
CA PHE A 230 0.76 0.20 9.53
C PHE A 230 2.23 0.54 9.24
N ASN A 231 2.88 -0.27 8.40
CA ASN A 231 4.29 -0.13 8.04
C ASN A 231 4.64 -0.82 6.69
N GLN A 232 5.94 -0.93 6.37
CA GLN A 232 6.50 -1.60 5.18
C GLN A 232 7.43 -2.77 5.54
N LEU A 233 7.32 -3.33 6.76
CA LEU A 233 8.26 -4.33 7.25
C LEU A 233 8.26 -5.60 6.42
N VAL A 234 7.08 -6.14 6.07
CA VAL A 234 6.98 -7.36 5.26
C VAL A 234 7.62 -7.15 3.88
N ALA A 235 7.23 -6.08 3.18
CA ALA A 235 7.81 -5.77 1.87
C ALA A 235 9.33 -5.53 1.91
N ALA A 236 9.83 -4.84 2.95
CA ALA A 236 11.26 -4.59 3.11
C ALA A 236 12.03 -5.88 3.45
N ALA A 237 11.56 -6.66 4.42
CA ALA A 237 12.25 -7.86 4.89
C ALA A 237 12.21 -9.01 3.88
N ALA A 238 11.11 -9.18 3.15
CA ALA A 238 10.95 -10.26 2.18
C ALA A 238 11.40 -9.88 0.77
N GLY A 239 11.19 -8.62 0.38
CA GLY A 239 11.33 -8.19 -1.01
C GLY A 239 12.52 -7.30 -1.33
N TRP A 240 13.08 -6.59 -0.36
CA TRP A 240 14.19 -5.67 -0.63
C TRP A 240 15.51 -6.37 -0.37
N ARG A 241 16.14 -6.84 -1.45
CA ARG A 241 17.49 -7.39 -1.38
C ARG A 241 18.48 -6.26 -1.20
N ASP A 242 19.41 -6.41 -0.27
CA ASP A 242 20.61 -5.56 -0.21
C ASP A 242 21.38 -5.75 -1.53
N THR A 243 21.68 -4.64 -2.22
CA THR A 243 22.56 -4.70 -3.40
C THR A 243 24.01 -4.77 -2.94
N ALA A 244 24.89 -5.37 -3.74
CA ALA A 244 26.29 -5.62 -3.37
C ALA A 244 27.08 -4.34 -3.00
N ASP A 245 26.61 -3.18 -3.46
CA ASP A 245 27.23 -1.87 -3.20
C ASP A 245 26.60 -1.11 -2.01
N GLU A 246 25.58 -1.67 -1.37
CA GLU A 246 24.95 -1.06 -0.19
C GLU A 246 25.66 -1.51 1.09
N SER A 247 26.54 -0.65 1.60
CA SER A 247 27.20 -0.84 2.90
C SER A 247 26.25 -0.73 4.11
N GLU A 248 24.98 -0.34 3.90
CA GLU A 248 24.03 -0.02 4.97
C GLU A 248 22.71 -0.78 4.78
N THR A 249 22.24 -1.46 5.83
CA THR A 249 21.01 -2.26 5.82
C THR A 249 19.78 -1.46 5.45
N ARG A 250 18.92 -2.01 4.59
CA ARG A 250 17.69 -1.32 4.12
C ARG A 250 16.62 -1.11 5.18
N LEU A 251 16.62 -1.93 6.23
CA LEU A 251 15.63 -1.91 7.30
C LEU A 251 16.31 -1.97 8.67
N VAL A 252 16.01 -0.99 9.51
CA VAL A 252 16.47 -0.91 10.91
C VAL A 252 15.37 -0.35 11.80
N PHE A 253 15.51 -0.52 13.11
CA PHE A 253 14.71 0.23 14.08
C PHE A 253 14.97 1.74 13.96
N GLY A 254 14.06 2.56 14.50
CA GLY A 254 14.19 4.02 14.43
C GLY A 254 15.39 4.61 15.17
N ASP A 255 16.01 3.83 16.06
CA ASP A 255 17.25 4.13 16.79
C ASP A 255 18.52 3.59 16.08
N ASP A 256 18.39 3.17 14.81
CA ASP A 256 19.44 2.59 13.97
C ASP A 256 19.95 1.20 14.42
N THR A 257 19.31 0.56 15.41
CA THR A 257 19.62 -0.84 15.77
C THR A 257 19.02 -1.83 14.76
N LEU A 258 19.71 -2.96 14.54
CA LEU A 258 19.23 -4.02 13.66
C LEU A 258 17.99 -4.71 14.25
N ILE A 259 17.09 -5.15 13.38
CA ILE A 259 15.97 -6.01 13.74
C ILE A 259 16.42 -7.46 13.65
N ASP A 260 16.10 -8.28 14.65
CA ASP A 260 16.50 -9.70 14.64
C ASP A 260 15.84 -10.41 13.44
N PRO A 261 16.62 -11.12 12.60
CA PRO A 261 16.06 -11.90 11.50
C PRO A 261 14.99 -12.91 11.92
N SER A 262 15.04 -13.47 13.15
CA SER A 262 13.98 -14.37 13.62
C SER A 262 12.67 -13.65 13.89
N ASP A 263 12.72 -12.40 14.37
CA ASP A 263 11.53 -11.56 14.57
C ASP A 263 10.90 -11.19 13.22
N LEU A 264 11.73 -10.82 12.23
CA LEU A 264 11.27 -10.55 10.87
C LEU A 264 10.61 -11.78 10.25
N LYS A 265 11.20 -12.97 10.43
CA LYS A 265 10.63 -14.21 9.92
C LYS A 265 9.28 -14.51 10.58
N LEU A 266 9.20 -14.46 11.91
CA LEU A 266 7.96 -14.66 12.64
C LEU A 266 6.87 -13.68 12.18
N MET A 267 7.24 -12.40 12.02
CA MET A 267 6.33 -11.37 11.53
C MET A 267 5.79 -11.69 10.14
N ILE A 268 6.63 -12.12 9.21
CA ILE A 268 6.19 -12.54 7.87
C ILE A 268 5.22 -13.71 7.98
N ASP A 269 5.56 -14.75 8.74
CA ASP A 269 4.74 -15.95 8.90
C ASP A 269 3.33 -15.58 9.43
N VAL A 270 3.25 -14.79 10.52
CA VAL A 270 1.96 -14.32 11.08
C VAL A 270 1.16 -13.50 10.08
N CYS A 271 1.80 -12.61 9.31
CA CYS A 271 1.09 -11.83 8.29
C CYS A 271 0.46 -12.74 7.24
N TYR A 272 1.17 -13.77 6.78
CA TYR A 272 0.67 -14.69 5.76
C TYR A 272 -0.37 -15.68 6.29
N ASP A 273 -0.32 -16.04 7.58
CA ASP A 273 -1.36 -16.84 8.23
C ASP A 273 -2.71 -16.08 8.31
N CYS A 274 -2.67 -14.74 8.29
CA CYS A 274 -3.85 -13.87 8.29
C CYS A 274 -4.34 -13.45 6.89
N VAL A 275 -3.72 -13.94 5.80
CA VAL A 275 -4.08 -13.53 4.43
C VAL A 275 -5.40 -14.14 3.96
N HIS A 276 -6.18 -13.32 3.27
CA HIS A 276 -7.24 -13.77 2.37
C HIS A 276 -6.88 -13.38 0.94
N ASP A 277 -6.93 -14.33 0.00
CA ASP A 277 -6.65 -14.06 -1.42
C ASP A 277 -7.94 -13.63 -2.15
N VAL A 278 -7.98 -12.39 -2.64
CA VAL A 278 -9.09 -11.91 -3.49
C VAL A 278 -8.91 -12.47 -4.89
N GLU A 279 -9.69 -13.51 -5.19
CA GLU A 279 -9.76 -14.12 -6.51
C GLU A 279 -10.61 -13.26 -7.46
N TRP A 280 -9.92 -12.64 -8.42
CA TRP A 280 -10.49 -11.65 -9.31
C TRP A 280 -11.42 -12.27 -10.37
N GLN A 281 -12.59 -11.65 -10.55
CA GLN A 281 -13.41 -11.77 -11.73
C GLN A 281 -13.34 -10.47 -12.54
N GLN A 282 -13.46 -10.58 -13.86
CA GLN A 282 -13.51 -9.39 -14.70
C GLN A 282 -14.71 -8.51 -14.30
N GLY A 283 -14.47 -7.22 -14.14
CA GLY A 283 -15.49 -6.27 -13.70
C GLY A 283 -15.52 -6.00 -12.19
N ASP A 284 -14.82 -6.82 -11.39
CA ASP A 284 -14.75 -6.61 -9.95
C ASP A 284 -14.03 -5.30 -9.60
N VAL A 285 -14.51 -4.62 -8.56
CA VAL A 285 -13.83 -3.51 -7.92
C VAL A 285 -13.65 -3.80 -6.43
N ALA A 286 -12.43 -3.69 -5.91
CA ALA A 286 -12.17 -3.72 -4.48
C ALA A 286 -11.92 -2.30 -3.96
N LEU A 287 -12.65 -1.88 -2.92
CA LEU A 287 -12.35 -0.72 -2.09
C LEU A 287 -11.65 -1.19 -0.83
N ILE A 288 -10.43 -0.70 -0.59
CA ILE A 288 -9.59 -1.10 0.53
C ILE A 288 -9.34 0.09 1.45
N ASP A 289 -9.55 -0.11 2.75
CA ASP A 289 -9.08 0.80 3.80
C ASP A 289 -7.58 0.59 3.99
N ASN A 290 -6.79 1.48 3.38
CA ASN A 290 -5.34 1.39 3.42
C ASN A 290 -4.81 1.54 4.84
N LEU A 291 -5.57 2.08 5.79
CA LEU A 291 -5.14 2.22 7.18
C LEU A 291 -5.19 0.89 7.93
N LYS A 292 -6.04 -0.06 7.49
CA LYS A 292 -6.28 -1.34 8.17
C LYS A 292 -5.79 -2.54 7.38
N VAL A 293 -5.69 -2.44 6.06
CA VAL A 293 -5.42 -3.60 5.20
C VAL A 293 -4.11 -3.41 4.46
N MET A 294 -3.22 -4.40 4.61
CA MET A 294 -2.10 -4.62 3.70
C MET A 294 -2.60 -5.37 2.47
N HIS A 295 -2.01 -5.11 1.31
CA HIS A 295 -2.24 -5.85 0.08
C HIS A 295 -0.94 -6.25 -0.60
N GLY A 296 -1.04 -7.18 -1.55
CA GLY A 296 0.08 -7.60 -2.38
C GLY A 296 -0.37 -8.05 -3.78
N ARG A 297 0.42 -8.91 -4.41
CA ARG A 297 0.04 -9.59 -5.66
C ARG A 297 0.67 -10.97 -5.70
N ARG A 298 -0.15 -12.02 -5.83
CA ARG A 298 0.36 -13.36 -6.11
C ARG A 298 0.98 -13.44 -7.51
N PRO A 299 1.98 -14.31 -7.74
CA PRO A 299 2.44 -14.64 -9.08
C PRO A 299 1.29 -15.12 -9.98
N TYR A 300 1.41 -14.89 -11.29
CA TYR A 300 0.36 -15.28 -12.24
C TYR A 300 0.90 -15.68 -13.61
N ARG A 301 0.04 -16.35 -14.39
CA ARG A 301 0.28 -16.67 -15.81
C ARG A 301 -0.84 -16.13 -16.68
N GLY A 302 -0.50 -15.83 -17.93
CA GLY A 302 -1.44 -15.30 -18.92
C GLY A 302 -1.62 -13.79 -18.81
N ASN A 303 -2.73 -13.30 -19.35
CA ASN A 303 -3.06 -11.88 -19.33
C ASN A 303 -3.74 -11.53 -18.01
N ARG A 304 -3.30 -10.45 -17.36
CA ARG A 304 -3.91 -9.87 -16.17
C ARG A 304 -3.82 -8.36 -16.29
N SER A 305 -4.93 -7.67 -16.13
CA SER A 305 -4.98 -6.21 -16.05
C SER A 305 -5.78 -5.81 -14.82
N VAL A 306 -5.09 -5.19 -13.86
CA VAL A 306 -5.72 -4.57 -12.70
C VAL A 306 -5.35 -3.10 -12.73
N LEU A 307 -6.35 -2.23 -12.66
CA LEU A 307 -6.17 -0.79 -12.53
C LEU A 307 -6.32 -0.38 -11.07
N ALA A 308 -5.75 0.77 -10.72
CA ALA A 308 -5.76 1.29 -9.37
C ALA A 308 -6.13 2.78 -9.34
N ALA A 309 -6.67 3.23 -8.20
CA ALA A 309 -6.82 4.64 -7.85
C ALA A 309 -6.51 4.85 -6.37
N LEU A 310 -5.90 6.00 -6.05
CA LEU A 310 -5.52 6.38 -4.68
C LEU A 310 -6.38 7.56 -4.22
N CYS A 311 -6.88 7.50 -2.99
CA CYS A 311 -7.86 8.46 -2.49
C CYS A 311 -7.50 8.99 -1.10
N SER A 312 -7.98 10.21 -0.82
CA SER A 312 -7.99 10.87 0.49
C SER A 312 -6.59 10.88 1.13
N PRO A 313 -5.64 11.67 0.60
CA PRO A 313 -4.26 11.69 1.07
C PRO A 313 -4.18 12.19 2.52
N LYS A 314 -3.53 11.42 3.40
CA LYS A 314 -3.23 11.79 4.79
C LYS A 314 -1.73 11.96 4.97
N SER A 315 -1.33 13.01 5.70
CA SER A 315 0.08 13.24 6.05
C SER A 315 0.34 12.84 7.50
N ARG A 316 1.45 12.13 7.78
CA ARG A 316 1.85 11.68 9.12
C ARG A 316 2.06 12.85 10.08
N TYR A 317 2.62 13.92 9.55
CA TYR A 317 2.84 15.18 10.24
C TYR A 317 1.99 16.25 9.57
N ALA A 318 1.55 17.25 10.34
CA ALA A 318 0.97 18.45 9.75
C ALA A 318 1.94 18.99 8.70
N ARG A 319 1.43 19.32 7.50
CA ARG A 319 2.26 19.95 6.47
C ARG A 319 2.86 21.22 7.10
N PRO A 320 4.18 21.46 7.00
CA PRO A 320 4.69 22.79 7.30
C PRO A 320 3.93 23.78 6.40
N ASN A 321 3.34 24.80 7.02
CA ASN A 321 2.63 25.89 6.32
C ASN A 321 3.53 26.56 5.28
#